data_AF-A0A7S3XJG4-F1
#
_entry.id   AF-A0A7S3XJG4-F1
#
_cell.length_a   1.000
_cell.length_b   1.000
_cell.length_c   1.000
_cell.angle_alpha   90.00
_cell.angle_beta   90.00
_cell.angle_gamma   90.00
#
_symmetry.space_group_name_H-M   'P 1'
#
loop_
_entity.id
_entity.type
_entity.pdbx_description
1 polymer ?
#
loop_
_entity_poly.entity_id
_entity_poly.type
_entity_poly.pdbx_seq_one_letter_code
_entity_poly.pdbx_strand_id
1 'polypeptide(L)'
;AVMGWVSWRLTAKILQLIGVLYSSPHLAAYVGFWTGCSTSAVVGAAAFCAYRLTHIRPENVHKQALAKLRSHPDVVKHIGNTIMPAKLKAYEIKDGKLIMRDGKPLWAPHKVEMMFVVQGEHCKGLVCADAVKVMWPPVPGALSFNFLAVDIMDRKRISDDTETIVVDGDASQGSQ
;
A
#
# COMPACT_ATOMS: atom_id res chain seq x y z
N ALA A 1 48.99 -9.42 -6.56
CA ALA A 1 49.74 -8.52 -5.65
C ALA A 1 48.84 -7.47 -4.99
N VAL A 2 48.04 -6.70 -5.75
CA VAL A 2 47.21 -5.59 -5.21
C VAL A 2 46.15 -6.02 -4.19
N MET A 3 45.43 -7.13 -4.44
CA MET A 3 44.40 -7.65 -3.51
C MET A 3 44.96 -7.99 -2.12
N GLY A 4 46.15 -8.59 -2.04
CA GLY A 4 46.77 -8.95 -0.76
C GLY A 4 47.17 -7.73 0.06
N TRP A 5 47.62 -6.66 -0.60
CA TRP A 5 48.00 -5.41 0.05
C TRP A 5 46.78 -4.66 0.62
N VAL A 6 45.65 -4.67 -0.09
CA VAL A 6 44.39 -4.09 0.38
C VAL A 6 43.84 -4.88 1.57
N SER A 7 43.81 -6.21 1.47
CA SER A 7 43.37 -7.08 2.57
C SER A 7 44.19 -6.86 3.85
N TRP A 8 45.53 -6.79 3.72
CA TRP A 8 46.44 -6.53 4.84
C TRP A 8 46.22 -5.15 5.48
N ARG A 9 46.03 -4.09 4.68
CA ARG A 9 45.72 -2.75 5.19
C ARG A 9 44.40 -2.72 5.95
N LEU A 10 43.40 -3.45 5.47
CA LEU A 10 42.08 -3.53 6.10
C LEU A 10 42.16 -4.27 7.44
N THR A 11 42.79 -5.45 7.48
CA THR A 11 42.93 -6.24 8.70
C THR A 11 43.79 -5.53 9.74
N ALA A 12 44.89 -4.86 9.34
CA ALA A 12 45.71 -4.06 10.25
C ALA A 12 44.93 -2.90 10.88
N LYS A 13 44.07 -2.23 10.10
CA LYS A 13 43.20 -1.16 10.63
C LYS A 13 42.14 -1.68 11.60
N ILE A 14 41.56 -2.84 11.32
CA ILE A 14 40.60 -3.50 12.22
C ILE A 14 41.28 -3.90 13.54
N LEU A 15 42.46 -4.51 13.48
CA LEU A 15 43.25 -4.89 14.66
C LEU A 15 43.68 -3.68 15.50
N GLN A 16 44.10 -2.59 14.87
CA GLN A 16 44.42 -1.34 15.57
C GLN A 16 43.19 -0.78 16.30
N LEU A 17 42.02 -0.84 15.66
CA LEU A 17 40.78 -0.34 16.23
C LEU A 17 40.30 -1.19 17.41
N ILE A 18 40.44 -2.52 17.31
CA ILE A 18 40.22 -3.45 18.42
C ILE A 18 41.19 -3.18 19.57
N GLY A 19 42.48 -2.97 19.27
CA GLY A 19 43.50 -2.67 20.28
C GLY A 19 43.21 -1.38 21.06
N VAL A 20 42.80 -0.32 20.38
CA VAL A 20 42.40 0.96 21.01
C VAL A 20 41.11 0.81 21.83
N LEU A 21 40.16 -0.01 21.37
CA LEU A 21 38.96 -0.33 22.16
C LEU A 21 39.32 -1.08 23.44
N TYR A 22 40.26 -2.02 23.37
CA TYR A 22 40.64 -2.87 24.50
C TYR A 22 41.47 -2.10 25.55
N SER A 23 42.33 -1.17 25.12
CA SER A 23 43.13 -0.35 26.03
C SER A 23 42.30 0.64 26.86
N SER A 24 41.09 0.95 26.42
CA SER A 24 40.22 1.97 27.02
C SER A 24 38.79 1.45 27.20
N PRO A 25 38.52 0.62 28.22
CA PRO A 25 37.21 -0.03 28.40
C PRO A 25 36.06 0.98 28.55
N HIS A 26 36.33 2.17 29.12
CA HIS A 26 35.36 3.26 29.21
C HIS A 26 34.95 3.80 27.83
N LEU A 27 35.90 3.87 26.89
CA LEU A 27 35.67 4.34 25.52
C LEU A 27 34.93 3.28 24.70
N ALA A 28 35.29 2.00 24.86
CA ALA A 28 34.55 0.89 24.27
C ALA A 28 33.08 0.87 24.72
N ALA A 29 32.83 1.05 26.01
CA ALA A 29 31.47 1.12 26.56
C ALA A 29 30.69 2.34 26.02
N TYR A 30 31.33 3.52 25.98
CA TYR A 30 30.70 4.75 25.46
C TYR A 30 30.35 4.64 23.98
N VAL A 31 31.28 4.16 23.14
CA VAL A 31 31.04 3.98 21.70
C VAL A 31 29.98 2.91 21.47
N GLY A 32 30.04 1.78 22.17
CA GLY A 32 29.03 0.72 22.09
C GLY A 32 27.63 1.21 22.45
N PHE A 33 27.51 1.99 23.53
CA PHE A 33 26.24 2.58 23.96
C PHE A 33 25.65 3.51 22.89
N TRP A 34 26.42 4.49 22.43
CA TRP A 34 25.92 5.47 21.46
C TRP A 34 25.65 4.87 20.09
N THR A 35 26.49 3.96 19.62
CA THR A 35 26.24 3.23 18.36
C THR A 35 24.98 2.38 18.46
N GLY A 36 24.74 1.73 19.61
CA GLY A 36 23.48 1.03 19.88
C GLY A 36 22.27 1.95 19.82
N CYS A 37 22.32 3.09 20.51
CA CYS A 37 21.25 4.10 20.51
C CYS A 37 21.00 4.70 19.12
N SER A 38 22.05 5.04 18.37
CA SER A 38 21.91 5.57 17.01
C SER A 38 21.31 4.54 16.06
N THR A 39 21.76 3.29 16.14
CA THR A 39 21.26 2.22 15.28
C THR A 39 19.79 1.94 15.58
N SER A 40 19.40 1.86 16.86
CA SER A 40 18.00 1.64 17.23
C SER A 40 17.09 2.80 16.80
N ALA A 41 17.57 4.04 16.92
CA ALA A 41 16.83 5.22 16.46
C ALA A 41 16.61 5.19 14.94
N VAL A 42 17.66 4.88 14.15
CA VAL A 42 17.57 4.80 12.69
C VAL A 42 16.65 3.65 12.26
N VAL A 43 16.77 2.47 12.87
CA VAL A 43 15.91 1.31 12.57
C VAL A 43 14.47 1.60 12.96
N GLY A 44 14.23 2.23 14.12
CA GLY A 44 12.89 2.64 14.55
C GLY A 44 12.26 3.65 13.60
N ALA A 45 13.01 4.65 13.15
CA ALA A 45 12.56 5.62 12.15
C ALA A 45 12.25 4.94 10.81
N ALA A 46 13.13 4.05 10.34
CA ALA A 46 12.93 3.28 9.12
C ALA A 46 11.67 2.40 9.19
N ALA A 47 11.46 1.71 10.32
CA ALA A 47 10.28 0.88 10.55
C ALA A 47 8.99 1.71 10.58
N PHE A 48 9.01 2.89 11.22
CA PHE A 48 7.86 3.80 11.25
C PHE A 48 7.53 4.35 9.86
N CYS A 49 8.54 4.74 9.09
CA CYS A 49 8.36 5.17 7.70
C CYS A 49 7.83 4.03 6.83
N ALA A 50 8.39 2.83 6.94
CA ALA A 50 7.92 1.65 6.23
C ALA A 50 6.44 1.36 6.55
N TYR A 51 6.07 1.36 7.83
CA TYR A 51 4.70 1.19 8.27
C TYR A 51 3.74 2.20 7.64
N ARG A 52 4.12 3.49 7.62
CA ARG A 52 3.29 4.55 7.02
C ARG A 52 3.15 4.40 5.50
N LEU A 53 4.15 3.86 4.83
CA LEU A 53 4.12 3.64 3.39
C LEU A 53 3.33 2.37 3.01
N THR A 54 3.36 1.33 3.84
CA THR A 54 2.68 0.05 3.57
C THR A 54 1.23 0.02 4.06
N HIS A 55 0.90 0.74 5.12
CA HIS A 55 -0.43 0.70 5.73
C HIS A 55 -1.49 1.33 4.82
N ILE A 56 -2.51 0.55 4.48
CA ILE A 56 -3.69 0.99 3.72
C ILE A 56 -4.84 1.34 4.66
N ARG A 57 -5.54 2.45 4.40
CA ARG A 57 -6.71 2.88 5.19
C ARG A 57 -7.97 2.72 4.36
N PRO A 58 -8.99 1.96 4.81
CA PRO A 58 -10.23 1.77 4.04
C PRO A 58 -10.95 3.10 3.80
N GLU A 59 -10.85 4.07 4.71
CA GLU A 59 -11.47 5.39 4.53
C GLU A 59 -10.88 6.15 3.33
N ASN A 60 -9.58 5.97 3.06
CA ASN A 60 -8.93 6.58 1.91
C ASN A 60 -9.34 5.91 0.61
N VAL A 61 -9.46 4.57 0.62
CA VAL A 61 -9.98 3.78 -0.52
C VAL A 61 -11.39 4.24 -0.85
N HIS A 62 -12.28 4.33 0.15
CA HIS A 62 -13.65 4.79 -0.01
C HIS A 62 -13.73 6.21 -0.57
N LYS A 63 -12.93 7.16 -0.05
CA LYS A 63 -12.89 8.54 -0.54
C LYS A 63 -12.42 8.63 -1.99
N GLN A 64 -11.37 7.90 -2.36
CA GLN A 64 -10.84 7.89 -3.73
C GLN A 64 -11.78 7.18 -4.70
N ALA A 65 -12.39 6.06 -4.28
CA ALA A 65 -13.42 5.37 -5.06
C ALA A 65 -14.57 6.33 -5.38
N LEU A 66 -15.15 6.99 -4.36
CA LEU A 66 -16.20 7.98 -4.57
C LEU A 66 -15.79 9.14 -5.50
N ALA A 67 -14.56 9.62 -5.37
CA ALA A 67 -14.04 10.67 -6.25
C ALA A 67 -14.02 10.19 -7.72
N LYS A 68 -13.53 8.97 -7.97
CA LYS A 68 -13.51 8.36 -9.31
C LYS A 68 -14.93 8.14 -9.86
N LEU A 69 -15.85 7.64 -9.04
CA LEU A 69 -17.25 7.46 -9.42
C LEU A 69 -17.92 8.78 -9.84
N ARG A 70 -17.68 9.85 -9.09
CA ARG A 70 -18.25 11.19 -9.39
C ARG A 70 -17.70 11.81 -10.66
N SER A 71 -16.47 11.44 -11.06
CA SER A 71 -15.87 11.91 -12.31
C SER A 71 -16.22 11.05 -13.52
N HIS A 72 -16.78 9.85 -13.33
CA HIS A 72 -16.99 8.91 -14.44
C HIS A 72 -18.31 9.21 -15.18
N PRO A 73 -18.26 9.50 -16.50
CA PRO A 73 -19.42 9.98 -17.25
C PRO A 73 -20.59 8.99 -17.26
N ASP A 74 -20.32 7.69 -17.41
CA ASP A 74 -21.38 6.68 -17.42
C ASP A 74 -22.06 6.54 -16.06
N VAL A 75 -21.28 6.59 -14.97
CA VAL A 75 -21.85 6.52 -13.62
C VAL A 75 -22.74 7.75 -13.37
N VAL A 76 -22.27 8.94 -13.77
CA VAL A 76 -23.04 10.18 -13.66
C VAL A 76 -24.32 10.13 -14.51
N LYS A 77 -24.25 9.58 -15.72
CA LYS A 77 -25.42 9.41 -16.61
C LYS A 77 -26.50 8.52 -15.99
N HIS A 78 -26.11 7.44 -15.32
CA HIS A 78 -27.05 6.47 -14.77
C HIS A 78 -27.52 6.80 -13.34
N ILE A 79 -26.62 7.24 -12.47
CA ILE A 79 -26.88 7.46 -11.04
C ILE A 79 -27.26 8.93 -10.75
N GLY A 80 -26.74 9.88 -11.55
CA GLY A 80 -26.91 11.32 -11.38
C GLY A 80 -25.65 12.03 -10.89
N ASN A 81 -25.69 13.36 -10.86
CA ASN A 81 -24.55 14.20 -10.45
C ASN A 81 -24.27 14.13 -8.94
N THR A 82 -25.32 14.05 -8.12
CA THR A 82 -25.17 13.98 -6.67
C THR A 82 -25.03 12.55 -6.18
N ILE A 83 -23.80 12.04 -6.10
CA ILE A 83 -23.50 10.71 -5.56
C ILE A 83 -23.13 10.79 -4.07
N MET A 84 -23.99 10.25 -3.21
CA MET A 84 -23.77 10.16 -1.76
C MET A 84 -23.55 8.72 -1.30
N PRO A 85 -22.55 8.45 -0.43
CA PRO A 85 -22.38 7.11 0.15
C PRO A 85 -23.48 6.83 1.19
N ALA A 86 -24.00 5.62 1.17
CA ALA A 86 -24.88 5.12 2.23
C ALA A 86 -24.07 4.76 3.50
N LYS A 87 -24.80 4.52 4.60
CA LYS A 87 -24.20 4.12 5.89
C LYS A 87 -23.57 2.72 5.84
N LEU A 88 -24.10 1.82 5.01
CA LEU A 88 -23.65 0.44 4.94
C LEU A 88 -22.38 0.31 4.09
N LYS A 89 -21.31 -0.18 4.72
CA LYS A 89 -20.01 -0.44 4.11
C LYS A 89 -19.47 -1.74 4.70
N ALA A 90 -19.01 -2.63 3.84
CA ALA A 90 -18.27 -3.81 4.22
C ALA A 90 -16.90 -3.73 3.57
N TYR A 91 -15.85 -4.13 4.29
CA TYR A 91 -14.52 -4.20 3.74
C TYR A 91 -13.72 -5.31 4.40
N GLU A 92 -12.80 -5.87 3.63
CA GLU A 92 -11.80 -6.80 4.09
C GLU A 92 -10.43 -6.20 3.79
N ILE A 93 -9.56 -6.19 4.80
CA ILE A 93 -8.16 -5.77 4.64
C ILE A 93 -7.33 -7.04 4.54
N LYS A 94 -6.63 -7.20 3.42
CA LYS A 94 -5.64 -8.25 3.22
C LYS A 94 -4.28 -7.65 3.46
N ASP A 95 -3.65 -8.07 4.56
CA ASP A 95 -2.34 -7.59 4.94
C ASP A 95 -1.27 -7.99 3.91
N GLY A 96 -0.26 -7.13 3.79
CA GLY A 96 0.89 -7.39 2.96
C GLY A 96 1.70 -8.54 3.55
N LYS A 97 2.07 -9.50 2.71
CA LYS A 97 2.81 -10.68 3.11
C LYS A 97 3.98 -10.93 2.18
N LEU A 98 5.08 -11.43 2.74
CA LEU A 98 6.17 -11.93 1.94
C LEU A 98 5.75 -13.29 1.36
N ILE A 99 5.65 -13.37 0.04
CA ILE A 99 5.35 -14.60 -0.69
C ILE A 99 6.60 -15.11 -1.38
N MET A 100 6.71 -16.42 -1.56
CA MET A 100 7.77 -17.03 -2.35
C MET A 100 7.20 -17.40 -3.71
N ARG A 101 7.71 -16.82 -4.79
CA ARG A 101 7.30 -17.14 -6.16
C ARG A 101 8.53 -17.44 -7.00
N ASP A 102 8.58 -18.61 -7.62
CA ASP A 102 9.72 -19.06 -8.44
C ASP A 102 11.07 -19.00 -7.72
N GLY A 103 11.08 -19.34 -6.43
CA GLY A 103 12.28 -19.31 -5.60
C GLY A 103 12.75 -17.89 -5.22
N LYS A 104 11.97 -16.84 -5.51
CA LYS A 104 12.29 -15.45 -5.17
C LYS A 104 11.29 -14.92 -4.13
N PRO A 105 11.79 -14.28 -3.05
CA PRO A 105 10.92 -13.59 -2.11
C PRO A 105 10.33 -12.35 -2.79
N LEU A 106 9.01 -12.28 -2.85
CA LEU A 106 8.27 -11.17 -3.42
C LEU A 106 7.32 -10.61 -2.37
N TRP A 107 7.25 -9.29 -2.29
CA TRP A 107 6.32 -8.61 -1.38
C TRP A 107 4.94 -8.51 -2.03
N ALA A 108 3.95 -9.20 -1.47
CA ALA A 108 2.55 -8.98 -1.84
C ALA A 108 2.06 -7.71 -1.12
N PRO A 109 1.61 -6.68 -1.86
CA PRO A 109 1.18 -5.41 -1.25
C PRO A 109 -0.12 -5.59 -0.46
N HIS A 110 -0.38 -4.66 0.46
CA HIS A 110 -1.65 -4.61 1.18
C HIS A 110 -2.77 -4.27 0.21
N LYS A 111 -3.89 -4.95 0.39
CA LYS A 111 -5.06 -4.90 -0.48
C LYS A 111 -6.31 -4.65 0.36
N VAL A 112 -7.22 -3.83 -0.14
CA VAL A 112 -8.54 -3.61 0.45
C VAL A 112 -9.59 -3.96 -0.57
N GLU A 113 -10.41 -4.94 -0.21
CA GLU A 113 -11.62 -5.28 -0.94
C GLU A 113 -12.79 -4.64 -0.18
N MET A 114 -13.59 -3.84 -0.87
CA MET A 114 -14.64 -3.04 -0.26
C MET A 114 -15.92 -3.09 -1.06
N MET A 115 -17.03 -3.18 -0.36
CA MET A 115 -18.37 -3.02 -0.91
C MET A 115 -19.12 -1.93 -0.15
N PHE A 116 -19.76 -1.03 -0.87
CA PHE A 116 -20.60 0.01 -0.26
C PHE A 116 -21.72 0.44 -1.19
N VAL A 117 -22.84 0.86 -0.61
CA VAL A 117 -23.96 1.38 -1.39
C VAL A 117 -23.78 2.87 -1.62
N VAL A 118 -24.08 3.32 -2.83
CA VAL A 118 -24.20 4.73 -3.20
C VAL A 118 -25.64 5.06 -3.55
N GLN A 119 -26.04 6.28 -3.20
CA GLN A 119 -27.33 6.84 -3.51
C GLN A 119 -27.12 8.06 -4.42
N GLY A 120 -27.67 7.97 -5.62
CA GLY A 120 -27.76 9.05 -6.57
C GLY A 120 -29.09 9.77 -6.54
N GLU A 121 -29.24 10.70 -7.48
CA GLU A 121 -30.51 11.38 -7.76
C GLU A 121 -31.51 10.45 -8.44
N HIS A 122 -31.02 9.54 -9.29
CA HIS A 122 -31.87 8.70 -10.13
C HIS A 122 -32.06 7.30 -9.57
N CYS A 123 -30.99 6.70 -9.03
CA CYS A 123 -31.02 5.33 -8.55
C CYS A 123 -29.98 5.09 -7.45
N LYS A 124 -30.02 3.89 -6.87
CA LYS A 124 -29.01 3.40 -5.94
C LYS A 124 -28.09 2.43 -6.68
N GLY A 125 -26.82 2.41 -6.30
CA GLY A 125 -25.84 1.47 -6.83
C GLY A 125 -25.09 0.76 -5.71
N LEU A 126 -24.69 -0.48 -5.95
CA LEU A 126 -23.75 -1.21 -5.13
C LEU A 126 -22.36 -1.07 -5.77
N VAL A 127 -21.42 -0.51 -5.04
CA VAL A 127 -20.04 -0.34 -5.49
C VAL A 127 -19.20 -1.49 -4.96
N CYS A 128 -18.43 -2.10 -5.84
CA CYS A 128 -17.40 -3.07 -5.51
C CYS A 128 -16.05 -2.47 -5.91
N ALA A 129 -15.13 -2.39 -4.95
CA ALA A 129 -13.81 -1.81 -5.14
C ALA A 129 -12.74 -2.74 -4.60
N ASP A 130 -11.71 -2.95 -5.40
CA ASP A 130 -10.48 -3.62 -5.07
C ASP A 130 -9.33 -2.63 -5.27
N ALA A 131 -8.68 -2.26 -4.17
CA ALA A 131 -7.58 -1.30 -4.19
C ALA A 131 -6.32 -1.87 -3.54
N VAL A 132 -5.19 -1.60 -4.17
CA VAL A 132 -3.86 -1.97 -3.71
C VAL A 132 -3.07 -0.71 -3.41
N LYS A 133 -2.28 -0.77 -2.33
CA LYS A 133 -1.36 0.32 -1.98
C LYS A 133 -0.17 0.31 -2.95
N VAL A 134 0.00 1.40 -3.69
CA VAL A 134 1.17 1.59 -4.56
C VAL A 134 2.36 1.99 -3.71
N MET A 135 3.45 1.23 -3.82
CA MET A 135 4.71 1.49 -3.10
C MET A 135 5.59 2.52 -3.82
N TRP A 136 5.44 2.64 -5.15
CA TRP A 136 6.27 3.51 -5.98
C TRP A 136 5.43 4.23 -7.06
N PRO A 137 5.49 5.57 -7.18
CA PRO A 137 6.30 6.53 -6.42
C PRO A 137 5.91 6.62 -4.93
N PRO A 138 6.80 7.09 -4.03
CA PRO A 138 6.57 7.13 -2.57
C PRO A 138 5.61 8.25 -2.16
N VAL A 139 4.44 8.30 -2.79
CA VAL A 139 3.40 9.26 -2.47
C VAL A 139 2.53 8.66 -1.37
N PRO A 140 2.48 9.28 -0.18
CA PRO A 140 1.62 8.81 0.90
C PRO A 140 0.16 8.84 0.41
N GLY A 141 -0.56 7.73 0.62
CA GLY A 141 -1.95 7.63 0.19
C GLY A 141 -2.20 7.37 -1.31
N ALA A 142 -1.18 7.21 -2.15
CA ALA A 142 -1.39 6.71 -3.52
C ALA A 142 -1.96 5.27 -3.50
N LEU A 143 -3.08 5.07 -4.18
CA LEU A 143 -3.77 3.80 -4.33
C LEU A 143 -3.93 3.51 -5.82
N SER A 144 -3.83 2.23 -6.19
CA SER A 144 -4.23 1.74 -7.50
C SER A 144 -5.46 0.87 -7.33
N PHE A 145 -6.44 1.02 -8.21
CA PHE A 145 -7.65 0.21 -8.19
C PHE A 145 -7.47 -0.89 -9.22
N ASN A 146 -7.44 -2.14 -8.75
CA ASN A 146 -7.42 -3.30 -9.64
C ASN A 146 -8.81 -3.52 -10.26
N PHE A 147 -9.85 -3.18 -9.50
CA PHE A 147 -11.23 -3.28 -9.90
C PHE A 147 -12.06 -2.21 -9.20
N LEU A 148 -12.86 -1.47 -9.95
CA LEU A 148 -13.85 -0.54 -9.42
C LEU A 148 -15.06 -0.62 -10.33
N ALA A 149 -16.17 -1.15 -9.82
CA ALA A 149 -17.40 -1.27 -10.56
C ALA A 149 -18.60 -0.83 -9.72
N VAL A 150 -19.65 -0.40 -10.41
CA VAL A 150 -20.93 -0.06 -9.81
C VAL A 150 -22.03 -0.85 -10.47
N ASP A 151 -22.76 -1.61 -9.67
CA ASP A 151 -23.95 -2.35 -10.06
C ASP A 151 -25.19 -1.51 -9.73
N ILE A 152 -26.08 -1.28 -10.69
CA ILE A 152 -27.24 -0.42 -10.51
C ILE A 152 -28.41 -1.24 -9.98
N MET A 153 -28.85 -0.93 -8.75
CA MET A 153 -29.86 -1.74 -8.05
C MET A 153 -31.29 -1.51 -8.56
N ASP A 154 -31.55 -0.45 -9.34
CA ASP A 154 -32.91 -0.10 -9.79
C ASP A 154 -33.23 -0.68 -11.17
N ARG A 155 -33.73 -1.91 -11.16
CA ARG A 155 -34.04 -2.72 -12.34
C ARG A 155 -35.21 -2.21 -13.18
N LYS A 156 -36.08 -1.34 -12.61
CA LYS A 156 -37.33 -0.94 -13.28
C LYS A 156 -37.13 0.08 -14.42
N ARG A 157 -35.95 0.68 -14.52
CA ARG A 157 -35.66 1.80 -15.43
C ARG A 157 -34.71 1.44 -16.57
N ILE A 158 -34.02 0.30 -16.47
CA ILE A 158 -32.94 -0.09 -17.37
C ILE A 158 -33.50 -1.12 -18.34
N SER A 159 -33.79 -0.66 -19.56
CA SER A 159 -34.25 -1.47 -20.69
C SER A 159 -33.08 -1.99 -21.56
N ASP A 160 -31.84 -1.64 -21.20
CA ASP A 160 -30.59 -2.01 -21.90
C ASP A 160 -29.70 -2.81 -20.95
N ASP A 161 -29.12 -3.91 -21.43
CA ASP A 161 -28.36 -4.97 -20.73
C ASP A 161 -27.13 -4.54 -19.87
N THR A 162 -26.94 -3.27 -19.53
CA THR A 162 -25.82 -2.80 -18.70
C THR A 162 -26.20 -2.69 -17.22
N GLU A 163 -26.20 -3.84 -16.53
CA GLU A 163 -26.40 -3.90 -15.07
C GLU A 163 -25.18 -3.37 -14.29
N THR A 164 -23.95 -3.58 -14.82
CA THR A 164 -22.70 -3.21 -14.15
C THR A 164 -21.83 -2.26 -14.98
N ILE A 165 -21.42 -1.14 -14.39
CA ILE A 165 -20.51 -0.17 -14.98
C ILE A 165 -19.12 -0.35 -14.36
N VAL A 166 -18.13 -0.75 -15.17
CA VAL A 166 -16.73 -0.80 -14.75
C VAL A 166 -16.13 0.60 -14.95
N VAL A 167 -15.59 1.16 -13.87
CA VAL A 167 -15.05 2.53 -13.81
C VAL A 167 -13.54 2.53 -13.92
N ASP A 168 -12.90 1.53 -13.31
CA ASP A 168 -11.45 1.40 -13.30
C ASP A 168 -11.05 -0.06 -13.09
N GLY A 169 -9.91 -0.47 -13.66
CA GLY A 169 -9.38 -1.83 -13.59
C GLY A 169 -9.52 -2.66 -14.86
N ASP A 170 -8.64 -3.65 -15.01
CA ASP A 170 -8.70 -4.65 -16.08
C ASP A 170 -9.79 -5.68 -15.74
N ALA A 171 -10.90 -5.68 -16.48
CA ALA A 171 -11.97 -6.67 -16.34
C ALA A 171 -11.48 -8.15 -16.48
N SER A 172 -10.27 -8.36 -17.00
CA SER A 172 -9.64 -9.67 -17.20
C SER A 172 -8.88 -10.23 -15.98
N GLN A 173 -8.61 -9.42 -14.94
CA GLN A 173 -7.78 -9.86 -13.80
C GLN A 173 -8.54 -10.55 -12.65
N GLY A 174 -9.87 -10.68 -12.75
CA GLY A 174 -10.71 -11.34 -11.75
C GLY A 174 -10.65 -12.88 -11.73
N SER A 175 -9.73 -13.50 -12.47
CA SER A 175 -9.62 -14.97 -12.60
C SER A 175 -8.19 -15.49 -12.39
N GLN A 176 -7.61 -15.25 -11.20
CA GLN A 176 -6.42 -15.98 -10.76
C GLN A 176 -6.48 -16.32 -9.27
#